data_AF-A0A6P0XAB1-F1
#
_entry.id   AF-A0A6P0XAB1-F1
#
_cell.length_a   1.000
_cell.length_b   1.000
_cell.length_c   1.000
_cell.angle_alpha   90.00
_cell.angle_beta   90.00
_cell.angle_gamma   90.00
#
_symmetry.space_group_name_H-M   'P 1'
#
loop_
_entity.id
_entity.type
_entity.pdbx_description
1 polymer ?
#
loop_
_entity_poly.entity_id
_entity_poly.type
_entity_poly.pdbx_seq_one_letter_code
_entity_poly.pdbx_strand_id
1 'polypeptide(L)'
;MNRSKFTQEMFNDVPELKKIYKILMKEMPYKFPKKYITWEHLAKLISFYLGLTTAKVIEEELANNNIGRAQAVHKYSLWAIQKAPIYCISNEVLEAMLNTQIKSEIIQNIHISLPTVMLLFPKNTIKHKNGFIDNAVIHAHDKNKPELSQGLGWDFKVPKVPHYQDEAFDINVTCTSIDTERNMLYTGYPVGQNVSADNKPEGIFYDLKQILLMFYVILQSNPEMVGSSKEIVKQKGFGTDHNIYPRILKVPPKKYCSNNNNDTRGSVRTHWRRAHYRIIQNNGNPKLVYVNSCIVNG
;
A
#
# COMPACT_ATOMS: atom_id res chain seq x y z
N MET A 1 22.35 10.10 8.82
CA MET A 1 23.28 8.93 8.74
C MET A 1 23.08 8.26 7.39
N ASN A 2 24.15 7.90 6.65
CA ASN A 2 24.00 7.39 5.27
C ASN A 2 23.28 6.02 5.28
N ARG A 3 22.16 5.89 4.53
CA ARG A 3 21.28 4.69 4.54
C ARG A 3 22.02 3.38 4.26
N SER A 4 23.18 3.42 3.60
CA SER A 4 23.95 2.20 3.30
C SER A 4 24.75 1.66 4.48
N LYS A 5 25.23 2.52 5.39
CA LYS A 5 26.28 2.13 6.35
C LYS A 5 25.74 1.17 7.42
N PHE A 6 24.61 1.50 8.04
CA PHE A 6 24.00 0.64 9.06
C PHE A 6 23.44 -0.66 8.50
N THR A 7 22.78 -0.61 7.35
CA THR A 7 22.23 -1.81 6.71
C THR A 7 23.35 -2.72 6.22
N GLN A 8 24.56 -2.20 5.97
CA GLN A 8 25.75 -3.02 5.72
C GLN A 8 26.30 -3.65 7.00
N GLU A 9 26.45 -2.87 8.08
CA GLU A 9 26.98 -3.36 9.37
C GLU A 9 26.09 -4.46 9.96
N MET A 10 24.78 -4.23 10.10
CA MET A 10 23.84 -5.23 10.64
C MET A 10 23.72 -6.51 9.78
N PHE A 11 23.84 -6.38 8.45
CA PHE A 11 23.77 -7.54 7.56
C PHE A 11 25.03 -8.39 7.59
N ASN A 12 26.18 -7.78 7.84
CA ASN A 12 27.46 -8.47 7.77
C ASN A 12 27.66 -9.43 8.94
N ASP A 13 27.01 -9.16 10.07
CA ASP A 13 27.27 -9.88 11.32
C ASP A 13 26.19 -10.90 11.70
N VAL A 14 25.06 -10.96 10.96
CA VAL A 14 23.96 -11.90 11.23
C VAL A 14 23.78 -12.88 10.05
N PRO A 15 24.33 -14.11 10.13
CA PRO A 15 24.27 -15.12 9.07
C PRO A 15 22.84 -15.42 8.58
N GLU A 16 21.86 -15.41 9.48
CA GLU A 16 20.45 -15.67 9.20
C GLU A 16 19.87 -14.62 8.25
N LEU A 17 20.21 -13.33 8.46
CA LEU A 17 19.77 -12.25 7.57
C LEU A 17 20.35 -12.40 6.17
N LYS A 18 21.61 -12.86 6.05
CA LYS A 18 22.22 -13.17 4.76
C LYS A 18 21.53 -14.34 4.07
N LYS A 19 21.15 -15.38 4.81
CA LYS A 19 20.39 -16.53 4.27
C LYS A 19 19.05 -16.05 3.70
N ILE A 20 18.29 -15.29 4.47
CA ILE A 20 16.99 -14.75 4.05
C ILE A 20 17.14 -13.87 2.80
N TYR A 21 18.10 -12.94 2.83
CA TYR A 21 18.32 -12.04 1.69
C TYR A 21 18.66 -12.81 0.41
N LYS A 22 19.51 -13.85 0.49
CA LYS A 22 19.80 -14.73 -0.65
C LYS A 22 18.54 -15.41 -1.19
N ILE A 23 17.64 -15.87 -0.30
CA ILE A 23 16.35 -16.45 -0.70
C ILE A 23 15.48 -15.41 -1.43
N LEU A 24 15.31 -14.22 -0.85
CA LEU A 24 14.51 -13.13 -1.47
C LEU A 24 15.06 -12.73 -2.84
N MET A 25 16.38 -12.57 -2.96
CA MET A 25 17.02 -12.19 -4.22
C MET A 25 16.87 -13.28 -5.31
N LYS A 26 16.81 -14.56 -4.91
CA LYS A 26 16.65 -15.69 -5.83
C LYS A 26 15.18 -15.91 -6.22
N GLU A 27 14.27 -15.93 -5.26
CA GLU A 27 12.87 -16.30 -5.49
C GLU A 27 11.98 -15.13 -5.90
N MET A 28 12.37 -13.90 -5.56
CA MET A 28 11.60 -12.70 -5.90
C MET A 28 12.50 -11.65 -6.54
N PRO A 29 13.13 -11.92 -7.70
CA PRO A 29 14.06 -10.99 -8.36
C PRO A 29 13.32 -9.81 -8.98
N TYR A 30 12.84 -8.89 -8.13
CA TYR A 30 12.07 -7.75 -8.59
C TYR A 30 12.95 -6.73 -9.34
N LYS A 31 12.40 -6.19 -10.43
CA LYS A 31 12.98 -5.07 -11.17
C LYS A 31 12.09 -3.85 -11.08
N PHE A 32 12.46 -2.93 -10.20
CA PHE A 32 11.69 -1.69 -9.97
C PHE A 32 12.11 -0.56 -10.91
N PRO A 33 11.18 0.35 -11.28
CA PRO A 33 11.54 1.57 -12.00
C PRO A 33 12.48 2.48 -11.18
N LYS A 34 13.36 3.23 -11.84
CA LYS A 34 14.44 4.04 -11.21
C LYS A 34 13.97 5.02 -10.12
N LYS A 35 12.73 5.51 -10.23
CA LYS A 35 12.14 6.49 -9.30
C LYS A 35 11.70 5.90 -7.96
N TYR A 36 11.77 4.58 -7.78
CA TYR A 36 11.42 3.89 -6.52
C TYR A 36 12.67 3.39 -5.81
N ILE A 37 12.53 3.00 -4.54
CA ILE A 37 13.55 2.24 -3.80
C ILE A 37 14.06 1.06 -4.63
N THR A 38 15.34 0.70 -4.51
CA THR A 38 15.89 -0.45 -5.25
C THR A 38 15.42 -1.75 -4.61
N TRP A 39 15.28 -2.81 -5.41
CA TRP A 39 14.92 -4.12 -4.89
C TRP A 39 15.92 -4.62 -3.84
N GLU A 40 17.22 -4.46 -4.10
CA GLU A 40 18.26 -4.81 -3.12
C GLU A 40 18.04 -4.14 -1.75
N HIS A 41 17.71 -2.85 -1.73
CA HIS A 41 17.52 -2.14 -0.47
C HIS A 41 16.24 -2.61 0.24
N LEU A 42 15.16 -2.80 -0.51
CA LEU A 42 13.90 -3.29 0.04
C LEU A 42 14.02 -4.72 0.56
N ALA A 43 14.69 -5.61 -0.18
CA ALA A 43 14.96 -6.98 0.23
C ALA A 43 15.79 -7.04 1.52
N LYS A 44 16.77 -6.13 1.68
CA LYS A 44 17.50 -6.00 2.95
C LYS A 44 16.58 -5.63 4.11
N LEU A 45 15.70 -4.64 3.92
CA LEU A 45 14.71 -4.26 4.92
C LEU A 45 13.80 -5.43 5.30
N ILE A 46 13.25 -6.13 4.30
CA ILE A 46 12.36 -7.29 4.52
C ILE A 46 13.09 -8.41 5.26
N SER A 47 14.35 -8.70 4.89
CA SER A 47 15.09 -9.77 5.55
C SER A 47 15.30 -9.48 7.03
N PHE A 48 15.54 -8.22 7.39
CA PHE A 48 15.64 -7.79 8.78
C PHE A 48 14.35 -8.11 9.56
N TYR A 49 13.18 -7.73 9.05
CA TYR A 49 11.91 -8.02 9.72
C TYR A 49 11.58 -9.52 9.77
N LEU A 50 11.89 -10.26 8.72
CA LEU A 50 11.72 -11.71 8.72
C LEU A 50 12.64 -12.38 9.75
N GLY A 51 13.87 -11.89 9.92
CA GLY A 51 14.77 -12.29 10.99
C GLY A 51 14.20 -12.01 12.38
N LEU A 52 13.63 -10.83 12.60
CA LEU A 52 12.97 -10.50 13.88
C LEU A 52 11.79 -11.43 14.19
N THR A 53 11.11 -11.95 13.18
CA THR A 53 10.03 -12.92 13.39
C THR A 53 10.55 -14.24 13.97
N THR A 54 11.72 -14.71 13.54
CA THR A 54 12.33 -15.92 14.14
C THR A 54 12.77 -15.73 15.58
N ALA A 55 13.08 -14.49 15.95
CA ALA A 55 13.53 -14.15 17.30
C ALA A 55 12.37 -13.94 18.29
N LYS A 56 11.13 -14.34 17.97
CA LYS A 56 9.93 -14.16 18.83
C LYS A 56 9.67 -12.70 19.24
N VAL A 57 10.17 -11.75 18.46
CA VAL A 57 10.03 -10.31 18.72
C VAL A 57 8.57 -9.89 18.67
N ILE A 58 7.71 -10.58 17.91
CA ILE A 58 6.29 -10.25 17.86
C ILE A 58 5.66 -10.44 19.24
N GLU A 59 5.86 -11.60 19.87
CA GLU A 59 5.32 -11.91 21.19
C GLU A 59 5.89 -10.97 22.27
N GLU A 60 7.20 -10.70 22.24
CA GLU A 60 7.88 -9.81 23.18
C GLU A 60 7.37 -8.36 23.07
N GLU A 61 7.25 -7.82 21.86
CA GLU A 61 6.78 -6.45 21.64
C GLU A 61 5.30 -6.30 22.00
N LEU A 62 4.48 -7.33 21.77
CA LEU A 62 3.09 -7.35 22.24
C LEU A 62 3.03 -7.37 23.78
N ALA A 63 3.85 -8.17 24.45
CA ALA A 63 3.93 -8.20 25.91
C ALA A 63 4.36 -6.84 26.51
N ASN A 64 5.21 -6.11 25.78
CA ASN A 64 5.68 -4.77 26.15
C ASN A 64 4.78 -3.62 25.64
N ASN A 65 3.59 -3.93 25.10
CA ASN A 65 2.64 -2.96 24.55
C ASN A 65 3.19 -2.08 23.40
N ASN A 66 4.21 -2.56 22.68
CA ASN A 66 4.77 -1.91 21.50
C ASN A 66 4.14 -2.44 20.20
N ILE A 67 2.85 -2.13 20.05
CA ILE A 67 2.02 -2.65 18.97
C ILE A 67 2.56 -2.27 17.59
N GLY A 68 3.07 -1.03 17.45
CA GLY A 68 3.59 -0.54 16.17
C GLY A 68 4.75 -1.40 15.65
N ARG A 69 5.68 -1.79 16.54
CA ARG A 69 6.81 -2.64 16.17
C ARG A 69 6.38 -4.09 15.91
N ALA A 70 5.52 -4.65 16.76
CA ALA A 70 4.96 -5.99 16.53
C ALA A 70 4.26 -6.08 15.16
N GLN A 71 3.46 -5.06 14.83
CA GLN A 71 2.73 -4.95 13.56
C GLN A 71 3.67 -4.75 12.36
N ALA A 72 4.77 -4.01 12.51
CA ALA A 72 5.78 -3.88 11.46
C ALA A 72 6.45 -5.22 11.17
N VAL A 73 6.94 -5.91 12.21
CA VAL A 73 7.56 -7.24 12.07
C VAL A 73 6.58 -8.21 11.42
N HIS A 74 5.35 -8.28 11.94
CA HIS A 74 4.31 -9.17 11.40
C HIS A 74 4.04 -8.93 9.91
N LYS A 75 3.75 -7.70 9.49
CA LYS A 75 3.30 -7.43 8.11
C LYS A 75 4.39 -7.57 7.06
N TYR A 76 5.60 -7.09 7.33
CA TYR A 76 6.70 -7.25 6.38
C TYR A 76 7.04 -8.72 6.18
N SER A 77 7.03 -9.49 7.27
CA SER A 77 7.24 -10.94 7.22
C SER A 77 6.09 -11.66 6.51
N LEU A 78 4.85 -11.30 6.84
CA LEU A 78 3.66 -11.90 6.22
C LEU A 78 3.64 -11.63 4.71
N TRP A 79 3.93 -10.40 4.30
CA TRP A 79 4.05 -10.03 2.88
C TRP A 79 5.06 -10.92 2.16
N ALA A 80 6.23 -11.14 2.75
CA ALA A 80 7.30 -11.94 2.14
C ALA A 80 6.90 -13.41 2.04
N ILE A 81 6.37 -13.98 3.13
CA ILE A 81 6.00 -15.40 3.22
C ILE A 81 4.80 -15.74 2.34
N GLN A 82 3.82 -14.85 2.24
CA GLN A 82 2.67 -15.00 1.34
C GLN A 82 3.02 -14.64 -0.12
N LYS A 83 4.24 -14.17 -0.41
CA LYS A 83 4.65 -13.68 -1.74
C LYS A 83 3.65 -12.66 -2.30
N ALA A 84 3.18 -11.78 -1.42
CA ALA A 84 2.11 -10.84 -1.71
C ALA A 84 2.53 -9.79 -2.78
N PRO A 85 1.59 -9.24 -3.55
CA PRO A 85 1.93 -8.36 -4.67
C PRO A 85 2.55 -7.03 -4.21
N ILE A 86 3.30 -6.41 -5.13
CA ILE A 86 3.84 -5.05 -5.01
C ILE A 86 3.15 -4.14 -6.03
N TYR A 87 2.73 -2.96 -5.57
CA TYR A 87 2.17 -1.90 -6.40
C TYR A 87 3.03 -0.64 -6.31
N CYS A 88 3.58 -0.22 -7.44
CA CYS A 88 4.23 1.07 -7.60
C CYS A 88 3.19 2.16 -7.85
N ILE A 89 3.06 3.12 -6.92
CA ILE A 89 2.16 4.26 -7.06
C ILE A 89 2.88 5.36 -7.85
N SER A 90 2.28 5.87 -8.92
CA SER A 90 2.82 7.03 -9.64
C SER A 90 2.61 8.33 -8.87
N ASN A 91 3.35 9.41 -9.20
CA ASN A 91 3.20 10.70 -8.49
C ASN A 91 1.79 11.24 -8.66
N GLU A 92 1.27 11.11 -9.88
CA GLU A 92 -0.04 11.58 -10.29
C GLU A 92 -1.16 10.84 -9.55
N VAL A 93 -1.03 9.51 -9.40
CA VAL A 93 -1.99 8.73 -8.60
C VAL A 93 -1.88 9.06 -7.12
N LEU A 94 -0.66 9.18 -6.59
CA LEU A 94 -0.45 9.52 -5.18
C LEU A 94 -1.06 10.88 -4.84
N GLU A 95 -0.80 11.89 -5.66
CA GLU A 95 -1.39 13.22 -5.51
C GLU A 95 -2.91 13.17 -5.60
N ALA A 96 -3.47 12.39 -6.52
CA ALA A 96 -4.91 12.17 -6.61
C ALA A 96 -5.47 11.48 -5.35
N MET A 97 -4.77 10.49 -4.79
CA MET A 97 -5.16 9.81 -3.56
C MET A 97 -5.26 10.78 -2.39
N LEU A 98 -4.23 11.62 -2.20
CA LEU A 98 -4.13 12.58 -1.11
C LEU A 98 -5.13 13.74 -1.23
N ASN A 99 -5.49 14.13 -2.46
CA ASN A 99 -6.41 15.24 -2.71
C ASN A 99 -7.89 14.83 -2.84
N THR A 100 -8.21 13.53 -2.82
CA THR A 100 -9.59 13.04 -2.94
C THR A 100 -10.20 12.86 -1.55
N GLN A 101 -11.42 13.33 -1.34
CA GLN A 101 -12.18 12.98 -0.14
C GLN A 101 -12.95 11.69 -0.37
N ILE A 102 -12.80 10.72 0.54
CA ILE A 102 -13.60 9.49 0.53
C ILE A 102 -14.80 9.68 1.45
N LYS A 103 -15.99 9.43 0.93
CA LYS A 103 -17.21 9.47 1.73
C LYS A 103 -17.38 8.19 2.54
N SER A 104 -17.99 8.27 3.72
CA SER A 104 -18.18 7.14 4.63
C SER A 104 -18.95 5.98 3.98
N GLU A 105 -19.93 6.27 3.11
CA GLU A 105 -20.73 5.23 2.44
C GLU A 105 -19.90 4.38 1.47
N ILE A 106 -18.84 4.97 0.89
CA ILE A 106 -17.89 4.21 0.05
C ILE A 106 -17.13 3.22 0.94
N ILE A 107 -16.65 3.68 2.09
CA ILE A 107 -15.80 2.87 2.97
C ILE A 107 -16.56 1.65 3.52
N GLN A 108 -17.83 1.82 3.86
CA GLN A 108 -18.71 0.75 4.33
C GLN A 108 -18.86 -0.39 3.30
N ASN A 109 -18.69 -0.10 2.01
CA ASN A 109 -18.91 -1.04 0.91
C ASN A 109 -17.59 -1.44 0.19
N ILE A 110 -16.43 -1.16 0.79
CA ILE A 110 -15.14 -1.59 0.23
C ILE A 110 -15.03 -3.11 0.31
N HIS A 111 -14.81 -3.73 -0.85
CA HIS A 111 -14.51 -5.15 -0.93
C HIS A 111 -12.99 -5.39 -0.88
N ILE A 112 -12.54 -6.12 0.14
CA ILE A 112 -11.13 -6.49 0.29
C ILE A 112 -10.82 -7.72 -0.57
N SER A 113 -10.24 -7.46 -1.75
CA SER A 113 -9.84 -8.51 -2.70
C SER A 113 -8.45 -9.09 -2.45
N LEU A 114 -7.58 -8.35 -1.77
CA LEU A 114 -6.21 -8.74 -1.47
C LEU A 114 -5.92 -8.48 0.01
N PRO A 115 -5.69 -9.51 0.83
CA PRO A 115 -5.50 -9.32 2.26
C PRO A 115 -4.16 -8.66 2.58
N THR A 116 -3.08 -8.96 1.86
CA THR A 116 -1.75 -8.40 2.09
C THR A 116 -1.19 -7.82 0.79
N VAL A 117 -0.61 -6.63 0.86
CA VAL A 117 0.00 -5.96 -0.30
C VAL A 117 1.06 -4.96 0.14
N MET A 118 2.08 -4.75 -0.70
CA MET A 118 3.05 -3.69 -0.49
C MET A 118 2.88 -2.59 -1.53
N LEU A 119 2.83 -1.34 -1.07
CA LEU A 119 2.86 -0.15 -1.89
C LEU A 119 4.27 0.43 -1.92
N LEU A 120 4.75 0.79 -3.10
CA LEU A 120 5.99 1.56 -3.27
C LEU A 120 5.66 2.97 -3.73
N PHE A 121 6.26 3.94 -3.05
CA PHE A 121 6.12 5.35 -3.37
C PHE A 121 7.36 5.84 -4.13
N PRO A 122 7.21 6.82 -5.04
CA PRO A 122 8.36 7.43 -5.66
C PRO A 122 9.22 8.12 -4.60
N LYS A 123 10.55 8.05 -4.76
CA LYS A 123 11.51 8.57 -3.78
C LYS A 123 11.20 10.03 -3.44
N ASN A 124 11.33 10.35 -2.16
CA ASN A 124 11.22 11.71 -1.64
C ASN A 124 9.85 12.38 -1.82
N THR A 125 8.77 11.61 -2.02
CA THR A 125 7.42 12.17 -2.21
C THR A 125 6.66 12.36 -0.90
N ILE A 126 6.62 11.33 -0.06
CA ILE A 126 5.94 11.37 1.23
C ILE A 126 6.96 11.70 2.31
N LYS A 127 6.94 12.94 2.81
CA LYS A 127 7.85 13.43 3.84
C LYS A 127 7.31 13.09 5.23
N HIS A 128 8.18 12.58 6.11
CA HIS A 128 7.87 12.39 7.52
C HIS A 128 9.05 12.88 8.36
N LYS A 129 8.85 13.95 9.14
CA LYS A 129 9.92 14.63 9.91
C LYS A 129 11.13 14.94 9.02
N ASN A 130 12.27 14.32 9.30
CA ASN A 130 13.53 14.46 8.57
C ASN A 130 13.75 13.38 7.51
N GLY A 131 12.83 12.42 7.38
CA GLY A 131 12.89 11.31 6.46
C GLY A 131 11.78 11.31 5.41
N PHE A 132 11.79 10.25 4.61
CA PHE A 132 10.77 9.98 3.60
C PHE A 132 10.22 8.57 3.76
N ILE A 133 9.01 8.35 3.28
CA ILE A 133 8.38 7.04 3.22
C ILE A 133 8.52 6.49 1.80
N ASP A 134 9.28 5.43 1.64
CA ASP A 134 9.51 4.79 0.34
C ASP A 134 8.53 3.64 0.06
N ASN A 135 7.93 3.07 1.11
CA ASN A 135 7.01 1.94 1.00
C ASN A 135 6.05 1.85 2.19
N ALA A 136 4.95 1.13 2.00
CA ALA A 136 4.02 0.74 3.05
C ALA A 136 3.47 -0.67 2.81
N VAL A 137 3.28 -1.45 3.86
CA VAL A 137 2.61 -2.75 3.80
C VAL A 137 1.20 -2.58 4.36
N ILE A 138 0.21 -2.89 3.53
CA ILE A 138 -1.19 -2.90 3.90
C ILE A 138 -1.59 -4.34 4.18
N HIS A 139 -2.32 -4.54 5.27
CA HIS A 139 -2.90 -5.82 5.60
C HIS A 139 -4.34 -5.66 6.13
N ALA A 140 -5.26 -6.42 5.56
CA ALA A 140 -6.63 -6.57 6.02
C ALA A 140 -6.73 -7.79 6.92
N HIS A 141 -7.03 -7.55 8.18
CA HIS A 141 -7.40 -8.56 9.14
C HIS A 141 -8.89 -8.85 9.01
N ASP A 142 -9.24 -10.12 8.89
CA ASP A 142 -10.62 -10.60 8.88
C ASP A 142 -10.79 -11.56 10.07
N LYS A 143 -11.66 -11.20 11.01
CA LYS A 143 -11.93 -11.98 12.23
C LYS A 143 -12.42 -13.39 11.88
N ASN A 144 -13.16 -13.52 10.78
CA ASN A 144 -13.74 -14.76 10.30
C ASN A 144 -12.78 -15.57 9.41
N LYS A 145 -11.65 -14.98 9.01
CA LYS A 145 -10.59 -15.62 8.22
C LYS A 145 -9.20 -15.41 8.81
N PRO A 146 -8.96 -15.88 10.05
CA PRO A 146 -7.69 -15.67 10.75
C PRO A 146 -6.48 -16.28 10.04
N GLU A 147 -6.69 -17.27 9.17
CA GLU A 147 -5.67 -17.89 8.34
C GLU A 147 -4.99 -16.90 7.37
N LEU A 148 -5.65 -15.80 7.03
CA LEU A 148 -5.08 -14.75 6.18
C LEU A 148 -3.99 -13.93 6.88
N SER A 149 -3.98 -13.92 8.22
CA SER A 149 -3.01 -13.18 9.04
C SER A 149 -1.85 -14.04 9.57
N GLN A 150 -1.64 -15.22 9.00
CA GLN A 150 -0.51 -16.10 9.32
C GLN A 150 0.13 -16.67 8.06
N GLY A 151 1.33 -17.25 8.21
CA GLY A 151 2.05 -17.85 7.08
C GLY A 151 3.18 -18.77 7.51
N LEU A 152 3.50 -19.72 6.64
CA LEU A 152 4.63 -20.64 6.77
C LEU A 152 5.39 -20.67 5.44
N GLY A 153 6.70 -20.44 5.47
CA GLY A 153 7.53 -20.50 4.27
C GLY A 153 9.01 -20.32 4.57
N TRP A 154 9.89 -20.96 3.80
CA TRP A 154 11.36 -20.87 3.95
C TRP A 154 11.88 -21.19 5.37
N ASP A 155 11.22 -22.08 6.10
CA ASP A 155 11.46 -22.39 7.53
C ASP A 155 11.05 -21.28 8.54
N PHE A 156 10.32 -20.26 8.07
CA PHE A 156 9.77 -19.18 8.90
C PHE A 156 8.29 -19.38 9.15
N LYS A 157 7.87 -19.15 10.40
CA LYS A 157 6.47 -19.08 10.80
C LYS A 157 6.14 -17.64 11.19
N VAL A 158 5.18 -17.04 10.50
CA VAL A 158 4.59 -15.77 10.89
C VAL A 158 3.38 -16.08 11.77
N PRO A 159 3.42 -15.77 13.08
CA PRO A 159 2.32 -16.07 13.97
C PRO A 159 1.11 -15.19 13.66
N LYS A 160 -0.06 -15.65 14.11
CA LYS A 160 -1.25 -14.82 14.18
C LYS A 160 -1.02 -13.71 15.20
N VAL A 161 -1.15 -12.45 14.78
CA VAL A 161 -1.19 -11.32 15.71
C VAL A 161 -2.65 -11.06 16.09
N PRO A 162 -2.97 -10.96 17.39
CA PRO A 162 -4.32 -10.68 17.85
C PRO A 162 -4.81 -9.34 17.30
N HIS A 163 -6.10 -9.29 16.97
CA HIS A 163 -6.77 -8.14 16.39
C HIS A 163 -6.74 -6.98 17.38
N TYR A 164 -5.95 -5.94 17.11
CA TYR A 164 -5.86 -4.78 17.97
C TYR A 164 -6.89 -3.74 17.51
N GLN A 165 -8.15 -3.98 17.86
CA GLN A 165 -9.25 -3.02 18.02
C GLN A 165 -10.59 -3.75 17.94
N ASP A 166 -11.42 -3.52 18.95
CA ASP A 166 -12.88 -3.66 18.97
C ASP A 166 -13.46 -4.90 18.28
N GLU A 167 -13.87 -5.90 19.09
CA GLU A 167 -14.52 -7.13 18.61
C GLU A 167 -15.79 -6.88 17.77
N ALA A 168 -16.27 -5.63 17.78
CA ALA A 168 -17.40 -5.12 17.00
C ALA A 168 -17.18 -5.08 15.48
N PHE A 169 -15.94 -5.16 14.98
CA PHE A 169 -15.68 -5.13 13.53
C PHE A 169 -15.17 -6.46 12.99
N ASP A 170 -15.78 -6.91 11.88
CA ASP A 170 -15.36 -8.13 11.19
C ASP A 170 -14.04 -7.97 10.44
N ILE A 171 -13.78 -6.77 9.88
CA ILE A 171 -12.61 -6.48 9.06
C ILE A 171 -11.91 -5.20 9.53
N ASN A 172 -10.60 -5.26 9.72
CA ASN A 172 -9.76 -4.09 9.98
C ASN A 172 -8.60 -4.03 8.99
N VAL A 173 -8.50 -2.94 8.27
CA VAL A 173 -7.42 -2.72 7.31
C VAL A 173 -6.38 -1.82 7.94
N THR A 174 -5.16 -2.31 8.03
CA THR A 174 -4.05 -1.60 8.68
C THR A 174 -2.91 -1.38 7.70
N CYS A 175 -2.15 -0.31 7.93
CA CYS A 175 -1.01 0.10 7.15
C CYS A 175 0.19 0.27 8.08
N THR A 176 1.32 -0.33 7.71
CA THR A 176 2.59 -0.09 8.37
C THR A 176 3.63 0.40 7.38
N SER A 177 4.39 1.42 7.77
CA SER A 177 5.49 1.97 6.99
C SER A 177 6.68 2.26 7.88
N ILE A 178 7.86 2.33 7.27
CA ILE A 178 9.09 2.71 7.93
C ILE A 178 9.69 3.83 7.11
N ASP A 179 9.85 4.99 7.73
CA ASP A 179 10.53 6.09 7.07
C ASP A 179 12.04 5.85 7.00
N THR A 180 12.72 6.76 6.34
CA THR A 180 14.14 6.57 6.06
C THR A 180 15.06 6.93 7.22
N GLU A 181 14.49 7.53 8.26
CA GLU A 181 15.10 7.72 9.58
C GLU A 181 14.70 6.59 10.54
N ARG A 182 14.02 5.55 10.04
CA ARG A 182 13.57 4.34 10.75
C ARG A 182 12.50 4.56 11.80
N ASN A 183 11.73 5.65 11.68
CA ASN A 183 10.50 5.78 12.44
C ASN A 183 9.48 4.81 11.88
N MET A 184 8.93 3.96 12.76
CA MET A 184 7.84 3.06 12.41
C MET A 184 6.52 3.82 12.49
N LEU A 185 5.71 3.68 11.45
CA LEU A 185 4.41 4.32 11.32
C LEU A 185 3.35 3.23 11.20
N TYR A 186 2.35 3.28 12.05
CA TYR A 186 1.25 2.33 12.07
C TYR A 186 -0.08 3.10 12.12
N THR A 187 -1.00 2.75 11.23
CA THR A 187 -2.37 3.29 11.19
C THR A 187 -3.34 2.19 10.74
N GLY A 188 -4.63 2.36 11.00
CA GLY A 188 -5.65 1.39 10.62
C GLY A 188 -7.04 1.97 10.51
N TYR A 189 -7.94 1.17 9.95
CA TYR A 189 -9.34 1.54 9.77
C TYR A 189 -10.27 0.31 9.77
N PRO A 190 -11.29 0.29 10.63
CA PRO A 190 -12.32 -0.74 10.58
C PRO A 190 -13.21 -0.59 9.34
N VAL A 191 -13.58 -1.70 8.72
CA VAL A 191 -14.49 -1.76 7.57
C VAL A 191 -15.77 -2.46 8.02
N GLY A 192 -16.94 -1.90 7.65
CA GLY A 192 -18.21 -2.63 7.73
C GLY A 192 -19.41 -1.95 8.42
N GLN A 193 -19.26 -0.94 9.29
CA GLN A 193 -20.40 -0.20 9.91
C GLN A 193 -20.03 1.24 10.30
N ASN A 194 -21.01 2.09 10.62
CA ASN A 194 -20.95 3.54 10.94
C ASN A 194 -19.67 4.07 11.62
N VAL A 195 -18.57 4.11 10.87
CA VAL A 195 -17.34 4.77 11.31
C VAL A 195 -17.57 6.26 11.09
N SER A 196 -17.74 7.00 12.19
CA SER A 196 -17.65 8.45 12.16
C SER A 196 -16.29 8.84 11.59
N ALA A 197 -16.29 9.64 10.53
CA ALA A 197 -15.08 10.19 9.93
C ALA A 197 -14.47 11.34 10.77
N ASP A 198 -14.99 11.58 11.98
CA ASP A 198 -14.73 12.82 12.73
C ASP A 198 -13.42 12.79 13.52
N ASN A 199 -12.83 11.62 13.75
CA ASN A 199 -11.45 11.54 14.20
C ASN A 199 -10.53 11.56 12.98
N LYS A 200 -10.26 12.76 12.46
CA LYS A 200 -9.18 13.00 11.50
C LYS A 200 -7.86 13.01 12.28
N PRO A 201 -7.07 11.91 12.31
CA PRO A 201 -5.69 12.05 12.74
C PRO A 201 -5.04 13.15 11.90
N GLU A 202 -4.21 14.00 12.49
CA GLU A 202 -3.51 15.03 11.74
C GLU A 202 -2.19 14.50 11.15
N GLY A 203 -1.74 15.12 10.06
CA GLY A 203 -0.44 14.86 9.46
C GLY A 203 -0.32 13.48 8.79
N ILE A 204 0.86 12.86 8.92
CA ILE A 204 1.25 11.70 8.10
C ILE A 204 0.32 10.47 8.26
N PHE A 205 -0.29 10.30 9.44
CA PHE A 205 -1.19 9.19 9.69
C PHE A 205 -2.50 9.32 8.92
N TYR A 206 -2.93 10.56 8.66
CA TYR A 206 -4.04 10.86 7.75
C TYR A 206 -3.70 10.43 6.33
N ASP A 207 -2.54 10.86 5.83
CA ASP A 207 -2.10 10.59 4.47
C ASP A 207 -1.98 9.08 4.22
N LEU A 208 -1.38 8.34 5.15
CA LEU A 208 -1.26 6.87 5.04
C LEU A 208 -2.63 6.17 5.07
N LYS A 209 -3.55 6.63 5.92
CA LYS A 209 -4.92 6.11 5.99
C LYS A 209 -5.70 6.41 4.70
N GLN A 210 -5.55 7.62 4.17
CA GLN A 210 -6.15 8.06 2.92
C GLN A 210 -5.62 7.22 1.73
N ILE A 211 -4.31 7.01 1.65
CA ILE A 211 -3.69 6.14 0.64
C ILE A 211 -4.22 4.71 0.74
N LEU A 212 -4.30 4.14 1.95
CA LEU A 212 -4.81 2.79 2.19
C LEU A 212 -6.24 2.62 1.67
N LEU A 213 -7.14 3.54 2.01
CA LEU A 213 -8.54 3.45 1.59
C LEU A 213 -8.67 3.65 0.09
N MET A 214 -8.00 4.66 -0.47
CA MET A 214 -8.03 4.94 -1.90
C MET A 214 -7.45 3.81 -2.73
N PHE A 215 -6.45 3.08 -2.22
CA PHE A 215 -5.90 1.91 -2.89
C PHE A 215 -6.97 0.85 -3.15
N TYR A 216 -7.74 0.45 -2.13
CA TYR A 216 -8.80 -0.53 -2.31
C TYR A 216 -9.93 -0.01 -3.20
N VAL A 217 -10.28 1.27 -3.05
CA VAL A 217 -11.28 1.90 -3.93
C VAL A 217 -10.86 1.82 -5.40
N ILE A 218 -9.57 2.11 -5.71
CA ILE A 218 -9.03 1.99 -7.06
C ILE A 218 -9.08 0.55 -7.55
N LEU A 219 -8.66 -0.43 -6.74
CA LEU A 219 -8.69 -1.84 -7.14
C LEU A 219 -10.10 -2.31 -7.48
N GLN A 220 -11.11 -1.86 -6.74
CA GLN A 220 -12.50 -2.24 -6.93
C GLN A 220 -13.16 -1.50 -8.10
N SER A 221 -12.87 -0.21 -8.26
CA SER A 221 -13.64 0.67 -9.16
C SER A 221 -12.94 0.93 -10.48
N ASN A 222 -11.61 0.85 -10.48
CA ASN A 222 -10.74 1.23 -11.60
C ASN A 222 -9.62 0.20 -11.82
N PRO A 223 -9.95 -1.09 -12.01
CA PRO A 223 -8.94 -2.12 -12.23
C PRO A 223 -8.06 -1.83 -13.45
N GLU A 224 -8.53 -1.05 -14.43
CA GLU A 224 -7.77 -0.60 -15.60
C GLU A 224 -6.58 0.32 -15.25
N MET A 225 -6.55 0.91 -14.05
CA MET A 225 -5.40 1.69 -13.57
C MET A 225 -4.20 0.81 -13.21
N VAL A 226 -4.41 -0.51 -13.09
CA VAL A 226 -3.37 -1.49 -12.76
C VAL A 226 -2.67 -1.95 -14.03
N GLY A 227 -1.58 -1.28 -14.38
CA GLY A 227 -0.72 -1.65 -15.50
C GLY A 227 0.40 -2.63 -15.13
N SER A 228 0.99 -3.27 -16.14
CA SER A 228 2.24 -4.02 -15.97
C SER A 228 3.46 -3.10 -16.17
N SER A 229 4.55 -3.36 -15.44
CA SER A 229 5.83 -2.66 -15.68
C SER A 229 6.62 -3.21 -16.88
N LYS A 230 6.16 -4.29 -17.52
CA LYS A 230 6.82 -4.92 -18.68
C LYS A 230 6.89 -3.99 -19.90
N GLU A 231 5.95 -3.06 -20.04
CA GLU A 231 5.88 -2.12 -21.18
C GLU A 231 7.11 -1.20 -21.32
N ILE A 232 7.97 -1.11 -20.30
CA ILE A 232 9.14 -0.21 -20.30
C ILE A 232 10.40 -0.90 -20.86
N VAL A 233 10.40 -2.22 -21.02
CA VAL A 233 11.59 -2.96 -21.49
C VAL A 233 11.33 -3.54 -22.88
N LYS A 234 11.66 -2.77 -23.92
CA LYS A 234 11.87 -3.33 -25.27
C LYS A 234 13.07 -4.30 -25.19
N GLN A 235 12.81 -5.60 -25.05
CA GLN A 235 13.88 -6.59 -25.13
C GLN A 235 14.44 -6.66 -26.56
N LYS A 236 15.74 -6.41 -26.70
CA LYS A 236 16.54 -6.87 -27.84
C LYS A 236 17.21 -8.18 -27.41
N GLY A 237 16.69 -9.34 -27.81
CA GLY A 237 17.37 -10.63 -27.65
C GLY A 237 16.49 -11.80 -27.16
N PHE A 238 16.96 -13.04 -27.43
CA PHE A 238 16.27 -14.32 -27.19
C PHE A 238 16.41 -14.88 -25.76
N GLY A 239 16.71 -14.04 -24.76
CA GLY A 239 16.84 -14.49 -23.37
C GLY A 239 15.49 -14.51 -22.63
N THR A 240 15.20 -15.59 -21.90
CA THR A 240 14.06 -15.65 -20.99
C THR A 240 14.32 -14.75 -19.77
N ASP A 241 13.52 -13.70 -19.62
CA ASP A 241 13.62 -12.79 -18.46
C ASP A 241 12.99 -13.46 -17.22
N HIS A 242 13.82 -13.85 -16.26
CA HIS A 242 13.37 -14.39 -14.97
C HIS A 242 12.97 -13.32 -13.95
N ASN A 243 13.03 -12.02 -14.31
CA ASN A 243 12.70 -10.94 -13.39
C ASN A 243 11.20 -10.84 -13.12
N ILE A 244 10.86 -10.51 -11.87
CA ILE A 244 9.50 -10.16 -11.46
C ILE A 244 9.31 -8.64 -11.61
N TYR A 245 8.17 -8.26 -12.13
CA TYR A 245 7.83 -6.88 -12.45
C TYR A 245 6.68 -6.44 -11.54
N PRO A 246 6.80 -5.34 -10.76
CA PRO A 246 5.71 -4.87 -9.92
C PRO A 246 4.53 -4.39 -10.79
N ARG A 247 3.34 -4.40 -10.20
CA ARG A 247 2.16 -3.74 -10.77
C ARG A 247 2.37 -2.23 -10.66
N ILE A 248 1.92 -1.44 -11.64
CA ILE A 248 2.00 0.03 -11.56
C ILE A 248 0.59 0.60 -11.54
N LEU A 249 0.28 1.41 -10.54
CA LEU A 249 -0.91 2.25 -10.54
C LEU A 249 -0.62 3.55 -11.29
N LYS A 250 -1.26 3.73 -12.44
CA LYS A 250 -1.17 4.93 -13.28
C LYS A 250 -2.55 5.51 -13.51
N VAL A 251 -2.62 6.82 -13.65
CA VAL A 251 -3.84 7.48 -14.14
C VAL A 251 -4.09 6.97 -15.57
N PRO A 252 -5.32 6.55 -15.92
CA PRO A 252 -5.63 6.16 -17.28
C PRO A 252 -5.32 7.35 -18.20
N PRO A 253 -4.81 7.13 -19.43
CA PRO A 253 -4.62 8.22 -20.38
C PRO A 253 -5.95 8.99 -20.52
N LYS A 254 -5.89 10.32 -20.38
CA LYS A 254 -7.07 11.20 -20.42
C LYS A 254 -7.90 10.86 -21.66
N LYS A 255 -9.06 10.21 -21.48
CA LYS A 255 -10.15 10.37 -22.43
C LYS A 255 -10.64 11.79 -22.21
N TYR A 256 -10.36 12.69 -23.16
CA TYR A 256 -10.96 14.01 -23.15
C TYR A 256 -12.46 13.84 -22.88
N CYS A 257 -12.97 14.45 -21.80
CA CYS A 257 -14.41 14.58 -21.66
C CYS A 257 -14.86 15.40 -22.85
N SER A 258 -15.62 14.79 -23.77
CA SER A 258 -16.27 15.55 -24.82
C SER A 258 -17.18 16.57 -24.14
N ASN A 259 -17.07 17.82 -24.54
CA ASN A 259 -18.03 18.87 -24.19
C ASN A 259 -19.41 18.42 -24.67
N ASN A 260 -20.19 17.79 -23.79
CA ASN A 260 -21.62 17.66 -24.02
C ASN A 260 -22.26 18.96 -23.53
N ASN A 261 -22.44 19.89 -24.48
CA ASN A 261 -22.97 21.25 -24.32
C ASN A 261 -24.43 21.34 -23.86
N ASN A 262 -24.99 20.37 -23.12
CA ASN A 262 -26.43 20.30 -22.87
C ASN A 262 -26.87 20.36 -21.39
N ASP A 263 -25.99 20.69 -20.44
CA ASP A 263 -26.40 20.85 -19.03
C ASP A 263 -26.58 22.32 -18.65
N THR A 264 -27.83 22.72 -18.41
CA THR A 264 -28.29 24.07 -18.04
C THR A 264 -28.02 24.46 -16.58
N ARG A 265 -27.02 23.84 -15.93
CA ARG A 265 -26.56 24.19 -14.57
C ARG A 265 -25.05 24.42 -14.53
N GLY A 266 -24.55 25.23 -15.46
CA GLY A 266 -23.17 25.69 -15.50
C GLY A 266 -22.79 26.44 -14.22
N SER A 267 -21.65 26.07 -13.64
CA SER A 267 -21.03 26.84 -12.56
C SER A 267 -20.60 28.20 -13.12
N VAL A 268 -20.96 29.32 -12.49
CA VAL A 268 -20.72 30.69 -13.02
C VAL A 268 -19.24 31.03 -13.30
N ARG A 269 -18.28 30.20 -12.89
CA ARG A 269 -16.84 30.44 -13.10
C ARG A 269 -16.12 29.18 -13.53
N THR A 270 -15.21 29.35 -14.50
CA THR A 270 -14.25 28.33 -14.86
C THR A 270 -13.41 27.95 -13.64
N HIS A 271 -13.50 26.69 -13.24
CA HIS A 271 -12.76 26.19 -12.08
C HIS A 271 -12.27 24.76 -12.33
N TRP A 272 -11.21 24.40 -11.60
CA TRP A 272 -10.76 23.01 -11.54
C TRP A 272 -11.71 22.21 -10.67
N ARG A 273 -12.43 21.26 -11.27
CA ARG A 273 -13.12 20.24 -10.49
C ARG A 273 -12.10 19.19 -10.06
N ARG A 274 -11.99 19.00 -8.75
CA ARG A 274 -11.15 17.94 -8.18
C ARG A 274 -11.69 16.57 -8.58
N ALA A 275 -10.76 15.64 -8.75
CA ALA A 275 -11.13 14.26 -8.93
C ALA A 275 -11.88 13.77 -7.69
N HIS A 276 -12.90 12.94 -7.89
CA HIS A 276 -13.67 12.38 -6.79
C HIS A 276 -14.30 11.06 -7.23
N TYR A 277 -14.63 10.22 -6.24
CA TYR A 277 -15.44 9.04 -6.47
C TYR A 277 -16.92 9.39 -6.30
N ARG A 278 -17.76 8.86 -7.19
CA ARG A 278 -19.22 8.97 -7.09
C ARG A 278 -19.85 7.60 -7.31
N ILE A 279 -20.89 7.29 -6.55
CA ILE A 279 -21.76 6.15 -6.81
C ILE A 279 -22.79 6.58 -7.87
N ILE A 280 -22.82 5.86 -8.99
CA ILE A 280 -23.86 5.98 -10.02
C ILE A 280 -24.78 4.76 -9.96
N GLN A 281 -26.06 4.97 -10.21
CA GLN A 281 -27.04 3.90 -10.32
C GLN A 281 -27.00 3.39 -11.77
N ASN A 282 -26.64 2.11 -11.98
CA ASN A 282 -26.73 1.48 -13.29
C ASN A 282 -27.64 0.25 -13.18
N ASN A 283 -28.85 0.33 -13.76
CA ASN A 283 -29.88 -0.71 -13.67
C ASN A 283 -30.20 -1.16 -12.22
N GLY A 284 -30.28 -0.21 -11.29
CA GLY A 284 -30.56 -0.49 -9.86
C GLY A 284 -29.35 -0.97 -9.05
N ASN A 285 -28.22 -1.28 -9.70
CA ASN A 285 -26.99 -1.65 -9.00
C ASN A 285 -26.08 -0.41 -8.82
N PRO A 286 -25.68 -0.09 -7.58
CA PRO A 286 -24.74 0.99 -7.33
C PRO A 286 -23.37 0.61 -7.90
N LYS A 287 -22.81 1.48 -8.76
CA LYS A 287 -21.46 1.35 -9.29
C LYS A 287 -20.62 2.54 -8.84
N LEU A 288 -19.48 2.27 -8.21
CA LEU A 288 -18.50 3.29 -7.86
C LEU A 288 -17.69 3.67 -9.10
N VAL A 289 -17.61 4.96 -9.40
CA VAL A 289 -16.90 5.49 -10.58
C VAL A 289 -15.95 6.58 -10.15
N TYR A 290 -14.69 6.48 -10.59
CA TYR A 290 -13.73 7.57 -10.49
C TYR A 290 -14.03 8.64 -11.53
N VAL A 291 -14.21 9.85 -11.05
CA VAL A 291 -14.43 11.01 -11.88
C VAL A 291 -13.14 11.81 -11.89
N ASN A 292 -12.46 11.83 -13.05
CA ASN A 292 -11.20 12.55 -13.24
C ASN A 292 -11.34 14.04 -12.91
N SER A 293 -10.22 14.66 -12.52
CA SER A 293 -10.13 16.11 -12.47
C SER A 293 -10.29 16.69 -13.87
N CYS A 294 -11.12 17.71 -13.98
CA CYS A 294 -11.36 18.41 -15.22
C CYS A 294 -11.52 19.90 -14.96
N ILE A 295 -11.23 20.71 -15.98
CA ILE A 295 -11.63 22.11 -15.99
C ILE A 295 -13.12 22.12 -16.33
N VAL A 296 -13.92 22.64 -15.42
CA VAL A 296 -15.34 22.93 -15.66
C VAL A 296 -15.37 24.38 -16.12
N ASN A 297 -15.71 24.62 -17.38
CA ASN A 297 -15.94 25.96 -17.89
C ASN A 297 -17.31 26.43 -17.42
N GLY A 298 -17.38 27.71 -17.01
CA GLY A 298 -18.62 28.35 -16.61
C GLY A 298 -19.38 29.00 -17.76
#